data_AF-B5GPI8-F1
#
_entry.id   AF-B5GPI8-F1
#
_cell.length_a   1.000
_cell.length_b   1.000
_cell.length_c   1.000
_cell.angle_alpha   90.00
_cell.angle_beta   90.00
_cell.angle_gamma   90.00
#
_symmetry.space_group_name_H-M   'P 1'
#
loop_
_entity.id
_entity.type
_entity.pdbx_description
1 polymer ?
#
loop_
_entity_poly.entity_id
_entity_poly.type
_entity_poly.pdbx_seq_one_letter_code
_entity_poly.pdbx_strand_id
1 'polypeptide(L)'
;MFKYGCREKPQVNEGIPVPVTHSALALPRPAELSPSLPSAVREWPLGCGCAGPVLAMLDAQGWAVITDPDSNVHATSPDGGLYVGFLPEAPAARHGDLWHIRTLDANGEPVWQQTFPDGIPALAVAGFLAALIATPTALCTHCS
;
A
#
# COMPACT_ATOMS: atom_id res chain seq x y z
N MET A 1 78.68 -9.46 22.42
CA MET A 1 77.96 -8.31 21.85
C MET A 1 77.05 -8.84 20.77
N PHE A 2 75.82 -9.21 21.13
CA PHE A 2 74.88 -9.95 20.27
C PHE A 2 73.64 -9.10 20.03
N LYS A 3 73.29 -8.94 18.74
CA LYS A 3 72.16 -8.11 18.26
C LYS A 3 70.84 -8.83 18.51
N TYR A 4 69.87 -8.13 19.09
CA TYR A 4 68.49 -8.59 19.22
C TYR A 4 67.78 -8.43 17.87
N GLY A 5 67.40 -9.53 17.23
CA GLY A 5 66.43 -9.57 16.14
C GLY A 5 65.11 -10.07 16.68
N CYS A 6 64.08 -9.22 16.69
CA CYS A 6 62.73 -9.59 17.10
C CYS A 6 62.10 -10.48 16.01
N ARG A 7 61.59 -11.64 16.42
CA ARG A 7 60.96 -12.64 15.54
C ARG A 7 59.47 -12.33 15.45
N GLU A 8 59.01 -11.84 14.30
CA GLU A 8 57.57 -11.65 14.03
C GLU A 8 56.84 -13.00 14.04
N LYS A 9 55.71 -13.05 14.73
CA LYS A 9 54.77 -14.18 14.68
C LYS A 9 53.75 -13.94 13.55
N PRO A 10 53.30 -14.99 12.85
CA PRO A 10 52.36 -14.84 11.74
C PRO A 10 51.00 -14.38 12.26
N GLN A 11 50.44 -13.38 11.59
CA GLN A 11 49.10 -12.87 11.84
C GLN A 11 48.06 -13.90 11.42
N VAL A 12 47.07 -14.09 12.29
CA VAL A 12 45.86 -14.90 12.06
C VAL A 12 45.06 -14.27 10.92
N ASN A 13 44.69 -15.10 9.96
CA ASN A 13 43.94 -14.72 8.77
C ASN A 13 42.59 -14.10 9.19
N GLU A 14 42.42 -12.80 8.97
CA GLU A 14 41.11 -12.17 9.10
C GLU A 14 40.17 -12.77 8.04
N GLY A 15 39.03 -13.27 8.51
CA GLY A 15 38.03 -13.92 7.68
C GLY A 15 37.54 -13.00 6.57
N ILE A 16 37.39 -13.58 5.38
CA ILE A 16 36.76 -12.94 4.22
C ILE A 16 35.40 -12.38 4.67
N PRO A 17 35.12 -11.08 4.52
CA PRO A 17 33.79 -10.57 4.80
C PRO A 17 32.85 -11.14 3.74
N VAL A 18 31.94 -12.02 4.14
CA VAL A 18 30.77 -12.37 3.34
C VAL A 18 29.95 -11.09 3.15
N PRO A 19 29.65 -10.67 1.91
CA PRO A 19 28.76 -9.54 1.70
C PRO A 19 27.36 -9.96 2.13
N VAL A 20 26.96 -9.57 3.34
CA VAL A 20 25.57 -9.65 3.77
C VAL A 20 24.81 -8.65 2.90
N THR A 21 24.22 -9.17 1.82
CA THR A 21 23.40 -8.39 0.93
C THR A 21 22.07 -8.19 1.65
N HIS A 22 22.00 -7.17 2.51
CA HIS A 22 20.71 -6.70 2.97
C HIS A 22 19.99 -6.14 1.76
N SER A 23 19.12 -6.96 1.16
CA SER A 23 18.09 -6.46 0.26
C SER A 23 17.20 -5.57 1.10
N ALA A 24 17.55 -4.29 1.16
CA ALA A 24 16.65 -3.25 1.60
C ALA A 24 15.53 -3.22 0.56
N LEU A 25 14.44 -3.94 0.86
CA LEU A 25 13.17 -3.69 0.20
C LEU A 25 12.90 -2.21 0.37
N ALA A 26 13.09 -1.44 -0.70
CA ALA A 26 12.76 -0.04 -0.73
C ALA A 26 11.26 0.03 -0.47
N LEU A 27 10.88 0.35 0.78
CA LEU A 27 9.52 0.74 1.09
C LEU A 27 9.12 1.78 0.05
N PRO A 28 7.89 1.73 -0.49
CA PRO A 28 7.41 2.86 -1.28
C PRO A 28 7.63 4.11 -0.44
N ARG A 29 8.38 5.06 -1.00
CA ARG A 29 8.66 6.31 -0.30
C ARG A 29 7.29 6.89 0.07
N PRO A 30 6.98 7.10 1.37
CA PRO A 30 5.79 7.83 1.74
C PRO A 30 5.79 9.10 0.91
N ALA A 31 4.63 9.53 0.40
CA ALA A 31 4.55 10.80 -0.31
C ALA A 31 5.29 11.85 0.53
N GLU A 32 6.36 12.44 -0.01
CA GLU A 32 7.13 13.41 0.76
C GLU A 32 6.18 14.56 1.09
N LEU A 33 5.87 14.68 2.38
CA LEU A 33 5.13 15.81 2.88
C LEU A 33 6.00 17.04 2.66
N SER A 34 5.79 17.74 1.56
CA SER A 34 6.48 19.00 1.30
C SER A 34 6.20 19.92 2.49
N PRO A 35 7.23 20.56 3.08
CA PRO A 35 7.02 21.54 4.13
C PRO A 35 6.00 22.55 3.63
N SER A 36 4.93 22.70 4.40
CA SER A 36 3.73 23.44 4.06
C SER A 36 4.06 24.75 3.36
N LEU A 37 3.61 24.91 2.11
CA LEU A 37 3.50 26.22 1.48
C LEU A 37 2.79 27.20 2.45
N PRO A 38 3.24 28.45 2.57
CA PRO A 38 2.70 29.40 3.54
C PRO A 38 1.24 29.69 3.24
N SER A 39 0.31 29.06 3.99
CA SER A 39 -1.14 29.31 4.08
C SER A 39 -1.85 29.92 2.86
N ALA A 40 -1.42 29.60 1.64
CA ALA A 40 -2.22 29.79 0.45
C ALA A 40 -3.37 28.81 0.62
N VAL A 41 -4.60 29.33 0.56
CA VAL A 41 -5.87 28.62 0.79
C VAL A 41 -5.74 27.16 0.34
N ARG A 42 -5.48 26.26 1.30
CA ARG A 42 -5.37 24.84 0.99
C ARG A 42 -6.79 24.38 0.73
N GLU A 43 -7.12 24.22 -0.55
CA GLU A 43 -8.39 23.64 -0.96
C GLU A 43 -8.34 22.14 -0.64
N TRP A 44 -9.19 21.73 0.29
CA TRP A 44 -9.39 20.31 0.58
C TRP A 44 -10.19 19.69 -0.58
N PRO A 45 -9.82 18.49 -1.06
CA PRO A 45 -10.58 17.83 -2.10
C PRO A 45 -12.02 17.63 -1.63
N LEU A 46 -12.96 18.19 -2.37
CA LEU A 46 -14.39 17.96 -2.17
C LEU A 46 -14.80 16.75 -3.00
N GLY A 47 -15.66 15.89 -2.45
CA GLY A 47 -16.12 14.70 -3.15
C GLY A 47 -17.05 15.06 -4.31
N CYS A 48 -16.70 14.65 -5.53
CA CYS A 48 -17.61 14.65 -6.68
C CYS A 48 -18.71 13.57 -6.58
N GLY A 49 -18.67 12.71 -5.55
CA GLY A 49 -19.48 11.49 -5.44
C GLY A 49 -19.16 10.42 -6.49
N CYS A 50 -18.16 10.65 -7.35
CA CYS A 50 -17.87 9.85 -8.53
C CYS A 50 -16.74 8.84 -8.28
N ALA A 51 -16.89 7.59 -8.72
CA ALA A 51 -15.88 6.54 -8.56
C ALA A 51 -14.67 6.66 -9.52
N GLY A 52 -14.78 7.52 -10.54
CA GLY A 52 -13.85 7.61 -11.67
C GLY A 52 -12.36 7.61 -11.31
N PRO A 53 -11.89 8.45 -10.36
CA PRO A 53 -10.47 8.48 -9.99
C PRO A 53 -9.94 7.13 -9.46
N VAL A 54 -10.75 6.42 -8.65
CA VAL A 54 -10.38 5.10 -8.12
C VAL A 54 -10.37 4.09 -9.25
N LEU A 55 -11.42 4.05 -10.07
CA LEU A 55 -11.54 3.07 -11.15
C LEU A 55 -10.42 3.22 -12.18
N ALA A 56 -10.08 4.46 -12.58
CA ALA A 56 -8.98 4.72 -13.49
C ALA A 56 -7.62 4.28 -12.92
N MET A 57 -7.41 4.46 -11.61
CA MET A 57 -6.20 4.01 -10.94
C MET A 57 -6.12 2.47 -10.88
N LEU A 58 -7.21 1.79 -10.54
CA LEU A 58 -7.23 0.32 -10.43
C LEU A 58 -7.06 -0.34 -11.82
N ASP A 59 -7.74 0.17 -12.85
CA ASP A 59 -7.58 -0.27 -14.23
C ASP A 59 -6.12 -0.12 -14.71
N ALA A 60 -5.48 1.02 -14.41
CA ALA A 60 -4.07 1.24 -14.72
C ALA A 60 -3.10 0.29 -13.98
N GLN A 61 -3.52 -0.30 -12.85
CA GLN A 61 -2.78 -1.33 -12.12
C GLN A 61 -3.13 -2.75 -12.57
N GLY A 62 -3.94 -2.91 -13.64
CA GLY A 62 -4.31 -4.20 -14.21
C GLY A 62 -5.37 -4.96 -13.42
N TRP A 63 -6.16 -4.28 -12.60
CA TRP A 63 -7.24 -4.90 -11.85
C TRP A 63 -8.40 -5.30 -12.77
N ALA A 64 -9.10 -6.37 -12.41
CA ALA A 64 -10.34 -6.75 -13.09
C ALA A 64 -11.48 -5.87 -12.57
N VAL A 65 -11.98 -4.93 -13.37
CA VAL A 65 -13.08 -4.02 -13.02
C VAL A 65 -14.34 -4.43 -13.80
N ILE A 66 -15.43 -4.71 -13.08
CA ILE A 66 -16.71 -5.17 -13.63
C ILE A 66 -17.83 -4.30 -13.07
N THR A 67 -18.74 -3.86 -13.95
CA THR A 67 -19.99 -3.21 -13.55
C THR A 67 -21.13 -4.21 -13.64
N ASP A 68 -21.91 -4.34 -12.57
CA ASP A 68 -23.09 -5.20 -12.55
C ASP A 68 -24.31 -4.50 -13.21
N PRO A 69 -25.42 -5.22 -13.46
CA PRO A 69 -26.62 -4.63 -14.05
C PRO A 69 -27.26 -3.50 -13.23
N ASP A 70 -26.99 -3.45 -11.93
CA ASP A 70 -27.49 -2.45 -11.00
C ASP A 70 -26.53 -1.24 -10.91
N SER A 71 -25.53 -1.14 -11.80
CA SER A 71 -24.53 -0.06 -11.81
C SER A 71 -23.61 -0.03 -10.58
N ASN A 72 -23.53 -1.13 -9.82
CA ASN A 72 -22.44 -1.31 -8.88
C ASN A 72 -21.15 -1.68 -9.61
N VAL A 73 -20.02 -1.25 -9.07
CA VAL A 73 -18.71 -1.56 -9.65
C VAL A 73 -17.92 -2.39 -8.67
N HIS A 74 -17.34 -3.46 -9.20
CA HIS A 74 -16.53 -4.44 -8.48
C HIS A 74 -15.16 -4.46 -9.11
N ALA A 75 -14.12 -4.35 -8.30
CA ALA A 75 -12.74 -4.44 -8.74
C ALA A 75 -12.00 -5.48 -7.89
N THR A 76 -11.25 -6.36 -8.54
CA THR A 76 -10.44 -7.40 -7.88
C THR A 76 -8.99 -7.29 -8.32
N SER A 77 -8.08 -7.38 -7.36
CA SER A 77 -6.65 -7.35 -7.61
C SER A 77 -6.20 -8.55 -8.45
N PRO A 78 -5.10 -8.43 -9.23
CA PRO A 78 -4.60 -9.52 -10.08
C PRO A 78 -4.26 -10.81 -9.31
N ASP A 79 -3.89 -10.70 -8.04
CA ASP A 79 -3.59 -11.82 -7.14
C ASP A 79 -4.84 -12.36 -6.41
N GLY A 80 -6.01 -11.74 -6.59
CA GLY A 80 -7.26 -12.10 -5.93
C GLY A 80 -7.33 -11.77 -4.44
N GLY A 81 -6.30 -11.17 -3.86
CA GLY A 81 -6.21 -10.92 -2.42
C GLY A 81 -6.95 -9.66 -1.93
N LEU A 82 -7.37 -8.78 -2.84
CA LEU A 82 -8.04 -7.52 -2.51
C LEU A 82 -9.26 -7.31 -3.41
N TYR A 83 -10.38 -7.01 -2.78
CA TYR A 83 -11.64 -6.65 -3.42
C TYR A 83 -12.01 -5.21 -3.07
N VAL A 84 -12.46 -4.44 -4.07
CA VAL A 84 -12.96 -3.07 -3.93
C VAL A 84 -14.31 -2.98 -4.62
N GLY A 85 -15.35 -2.64 -3.87
CA GLY A 85 -16.68 -2.36 -4.37
C GLY A 85 -17.03 -0.88 -4.24
N PHE A 86 -17.54 -0.29 -5.32
CA PHE A 86 -18.33 0.95 -5.28
C PHE A 86 -19.78 0.58 -5.53
N LEU A 87 -20.59 0.57 -4.48
CA LEU A 87 -21.88 -0.11 -4.44
C LEU A 87 -23.05 0.86 -4.15
N PRO A 88 -23.35 1.83 -5.03
CA PRO A 88 -24.42 2.81 -4.79
C PRO A 88 -25.83 2.21 -4.70
N GLU A 89 -26.07 1.05 -5.30
CA GLU A 89 -27.38 0.39 -5.29
C GLU A 89 -27.47 -0.74 -4.26
N ALA A 90 -26.38 -1.05 -3.54
CA ALA A 90 -26.43 -2.05 -2.48
C ALA A 90 -27.29 -1.58 -1.29
N PRO A 91 -27.93 -2.50 -0.54
CA PRO A 91 -28.69 -2.14 0.66
C PRO A 91 -27.90 -1.30 1.68
N ALA A 92 -26.58 -1.50 1.75
CA ALA A 92 -25.68 -0.74 2.61
C ALA A 92 -25.57 0.75 2.22
N ALA A 93 -25.74 1.10 0.94
CA ALA A 93 -25.72 2.48 0.47
C ALA A 93 -26.83 3.34 1.10
N ARG A 94 -27.93 2.72 1.56
CA ARG A 94 -28.98 3.40 2.34
C ARG A 94 -28.47 4.00 3.64
N HIS A 95 -27.34 3.52 4.15
CA HIS A 95 -26.66 4.03 5.34
C HIS A 95 -25.43 4.87 4.97
N GLY A 96 -25.24 5.16 3.68
CA GLY A 96 -24.12 5.94 3.16
C GLY A 96 -22.91 5.11 2.75
N ASP A 97 -22.84 3.81 3.07
CA ASP A 97 -21.68 2.95 2.82
C ASP A 97 -21.52 2.59 1.33
N LEU A 98 -20.94 3.51 0.56
CA LEU A 98 -20.70 3.34 -0.87
C LEU A 98 -19.50 2.46 -1.17
N TRP A 99 -18.39 2.67 -0.47
CA TRP A 99 -17.15 1.95 -0.74
C TRP A 99 -17.00 0.78 0.21
N HIS A 100 -16.62 -0.38 -0.31
CA HIS A 100 -16.36 -1.60 0.43
C HIS A 100 -15.01 -2.16 -0.01
N ILE A 101 -14.01 -2.11 0.87
CA ILE A 101 -12.66 -2.61 0.59
C ILE A 101 -12.41 -3.80 1.51
N ARG A 102 -12.04 -4.94 0.94
CA ARG A 102 -11.87 -6.19 1.67
C ARG A 102 -10.60 -6.89 1.23
N THR A 103 -9.78 -7.31 2.18
CA THR A 103 -8.76 -8.33 1.90
C THR A 103 -9.37 -9.71 2.02
N LEU A 104 -8.94 -10.61 1.15
CA LEU A 104 -9.45 -11.97 1.06
C LEU A 104 -8.34 -12.96 1.39
N ASP A 105 -8.69 -14.06 2.06
CA ASP A 105 -7.80 -15.20 2.24
C ASP A 105 -7.78 -16.09 0.98
N ALA A 106 -7.04 -17.20 1.03
CA ALA A 106 -6.92 -18.13 -0.10
C ALA A 106 -8.25 -18.83 -0.48
N ASN A 107 -9.26 -18.80 0.40
CA ASN A 107 -10.60 -19.34 0.14
C ASN A 107 -11.58 -18.26 -0.35
N GLY A 108 -11.14 -17.00 -0.43
CA GLY A 108 -11.99 -15.86 -0.77
C GLY A 108 -12.77 -15.28 0.41
N GLU A 109 -12.45 -15.69 1.65
CA GLU A 109 -13.11 -15.18 2.85
C GLU A 109 -12.46 -13.86 3.31
N PRO A 110 -13.24 -12.86 3.74
CA PRO A 110 -12.69 -11.56 4.11
C PRO A 110 -11.88 -11.65 5.41
N VAL A 111 -10.60 -11.28 5.34
CA VAL A 111 -9.70 -11.18 6.50
C VAL A 111 -9.96 -9.89 7.27
N TRP A 112 -10.06 -8.76 6.56
CA TRP A 112 -10.53 -7.49 7.10
C TRP A 112 -11.35 -6.72 6.08
N GLN A 113 -12.15 -5.77 6.57
CA GLN A 113 -12.93 -4.87 5.73
C GLN A 113 -12.86 -3.41 6.22
N GLN A 114 -12.93 -2.48 5.27
CA GLN A 114 -13.08 -1.05 5.50
C GLN A 114 -14.17 -0.52 4.58
N THR A 115 -15.09 0.27 5.12
CA THR A 115 -16.09 1.00 4.33
C THR A 115 -15.81 2.50 4.32
N PHE A 116 -16.18 3.18 3.24
CA PHE A 116 -16.19 4.65 3.22
C PHE A 116 -17.56 5.16 2.77
N PRO A 117 -18.11 6.17 3.48
CA PRO A 117 -19.39 6.73 3.12
C PRO A 117 -19.32 7.65 1.90
N ASP A 118 -20.48 8.04 1.38
CA ASP A 118 -20.68 8.94 0.23
C ASP A 118 -20.01 10.32 0.33
N GLY A 119 -19.79 10.83 1.54
CA GLY A 119 -19.10 12.10 1.79
C GLY A 119 -17.57 12.07 1.62
N ILE A 120 -16.97 10.89 1.42
CA ILE A 120 -15.51 10.78 1.27
C ILE A 120 -15.13 11.01 -0.20
N PRO A 121 -14.21 11.95 -0.50
CA PRO A 121 -13.73 12.15 -1.86
C PRO A 121 -13.09 10.87 -2.40
N ALA A 122 -13.45 10.47 -3.62
CA ALA A 122 -12.87 9.29 -4.26
C ALA A 122 -11.33 9.34 -4.34
N LEU A 123 -10.75 10.54 -4.41
CA LEU A 123 -9.30 10.72 -4.37
C LEU A 123 -8.68 10.30 -3.02
N ALA A 124 -9.39 10.50 -1.90
CA ALA A 124 -8.95 10.03 -0.59
C ALA A 124 -8.97 8.50 -0.52
N VAL A 125 -10.03 7.88 -1.05
CA VAL A 125 -10.12 6.41 -1.18
C VAL A 125 -9.01 5.86 -2.08
N ALA A 126 -8.73 6.54 -3.20
CA ALA A 126 -7.62 6.18 -4.10
C ALA A 126 -6.27 6.26 -3.38
N GLY A 127 -6.03 7.30 -2.57
CA GLY A 127 -4.81 7.42 -1.76
C GLY A 127 -4.65 6.29 -0.74
N PHE A 128 -5.74 5.90 -0.07
CA PHE A 128 -5.74 4.74 0.83
C PHE A 128 -5.37 3.44 0.08
N LEU A 129 -6.01 3.18 -1.06
CA LEU A 129 -5.74 2.00 -1.89
C LEU A 129 -4.31 2.02 -2.46
N ALA A 130 -3.82 3.17 -2.92
CA ALA A 130 -2.46 3.31 -3.41
C ALA A 130 -1.43 2.96 -2.32
N ALA A 131 -1.67 3.39 -1.07
CA ALA A 131 -0.81 3.02 0.05
C ALA A 131 -0.85 1.51 0.32
N LEU A 132 -2.03 0.88 0.28
CA LEU A 132 -2.16 -0.58 0.44
C LEU A 132 -1.42 -1.35 -0.65
N ILE A 133 -1.63 -0.98 -1.92
CA ILE A 133 -0.99 -1.64 -3.08
C ILE A 133 0.53 -1.51 -3.03
N ALA A 134 1.01 -0.35 -2.59
CA ALA A 134 2.45 -0.10 -2.53
C ALA A 134 3.12 -0.77 -1.32
N THR A 135 2.38 -1.06 -0.25
CA THR A 135 2.94 -1.63 0.98
C THR A 135 3.25 -3.12 0.79
N PRO A 136 4.53 -3.53 0.83
CA PRO A 136 4.87 -4.95 0.76
C PRO A 136 4.31 -5.69 2.00
N THR A 137 3.96 -6.96 1.81
CA THR A 137 3.49 -7.93 2.83
C THR A 137 4.54 -8.30 3.89
N ALA A 138 5.43 -7.37 4.23
CA ALA A 138 6.28 -7.50 5.41
C ALA A 138 5.40 -7.23 6.63
N LEU A 139 5.20 -8.27 7.44
CA LEU A 139 4.68 -8.17 8.80
C LEU A 139 5.23 -6.91 9.47
N CYS A 140 4.35 -6.17 10.14
CA CYS A 140 4.69 -4.93 10.83
C CYS A 140 6.01 -5.10 11.59
N THR A 141 7.02 -4.27 11.29
CA THR A 141 8.35 -4.35 11.88
C THR A 141 8.36 -4.12 13.40
N HIS A 142 7.22 -3.68 13.97
CA HIS A 142 6.99 -3.56 15.41
C HIS A 142 6.44 -4.83 16.08
N CYS A 143 6.07 -5.84 15.30
CA CYS A 143 5.57 -7.13 15.82
C CYS A 143 6.62 -8.25 15.75
N SER A 144 7.89 -7.90 15.51
CA SER A 144 9.04 -8.83 15.48
C SER A 144 9.79 -8.84 16.80
#